data_AF-A0A3M1T1B6-F1
#
_entry.id   AF-A0A3M1T1B6-F1
#
_cell.length_a   1.000
_cell.length_b   1.000
_cell.length_c   1.000
_cell.angle_alpha   90.00
_cell.angle_beta   90.00
_cell.angle_gamma   90.00
#
_symmetry.space_group_name_H-M   'P 1'
#
loop_
_entity.id
_entity.type
_entity.pdbx_description
1 polymer ?
#
loop_
_entity_poly.entity_id
_entity_poly.type
_entity_poly.pdbx_seq_one_letter_code
_entity_poly.pdbx_strand_id
1 'polypeptide(L)'
;MLRKTQDIIETLSPIKFLIIFLYLSIHVYSQTIQPLYRIHFGDVLEIRVVGFPEYDWKGSINPEGFINDLPLVADPLYALCETEEELAENVKKAYSKFVREP
;
A
#
# COMPACT_ATOMS: atom_id res chain seq x y z
N MET A 1 -4.18 -53.07 8.78
CA MET A 1 -4.81 -52.14 7.82
C MET A 1 -3.98 -50.84 7.70
N LEU A 2 -2.64 -50.94 7.58
CA LEU A 2 -1.70 -49.80 7.68
C LEU A 2 -0.57 -49.92 6.64
N ARG A 3 -0.87 -50.42 5.43
CA ARG A 3 0.16 -50.61 4.38
C ARG A 3 0.03 -49.68 3.19
N LYS A 4 -1.09 -48.95 3.07
CA LYS A 4 -1.40 -48.15 1.88
C LYS A 4 -0.97 -46.68 1.97
N THR A 5 -0.53 -46.22 3.15
CA THR A 5 -0.16 -44.81 3.38
C THR A 5 1.31 -44.53 3.06
N GLN A 6 2.18 -45.54 3.03
CA GLN A 6 3.63 -45.35 2.77
C GLN A 6 3.97 -45.30 1.27
N ASP A 7 3.26 -46.01 0.40
CA ASP A 7 3.56 -46.05 -1.05
C ASP A 7 3.23 -44.73 -1.79
N ILE A 8 2.40 -43.88 -1.19
CA ILE A 8 2.05 -42.57 -1.79
C ILE A 8 3.20 -41.57 -1.65
N ILE A 9 4.08 -41.76 -0.66
CA ILE A 9 5.19 -40.84 -0.34
C ILE A 9 6.47 -41.20 -1.12
N GLU A 10 6.64 -42.46 -1.53
CA GLU A 10 7.87 -42.94 -2.21
C GLU A 10 7.92 -42.75 -3.73
N THR A 11 6.86 -42.24 -4.38
CA THR A 11 6.82 -42.12 -5.86
C THR A 11 7.08 -40.71 -6.40
N LEU A 12 7.53 -39.78 -5.54
CA LEU A 12 8.07 -38.49 -5.97
C LEU A 12 9.60 -38.52 -5.96
N SER A 13 10.18 -38.83 -7.13
CA SER A 13 11.62 -38.68 -7.39
C SER A 13 12.15 -37.31 -6.91
N PRO A 14 13.36 -37.23 -6.32
CA PRO A 14 13.95 -35.97 -5.87
C PRO A 14 14.05 -34.91 -6.97
N ILE A 15 14.08 -35.34 -8.23
CA ILE A 15 14.08 -34.46 -9.41
C ILE A 15 12.76 -33.68 -9.52
N LYS A 16 11.62 -34.29 -9.20
CA LYS A 16 10.31 -33.61 -9.24
C LYS A 16 10.20 -32.55 -8.15
N PHE A 17 10.73 -32.82 -6.96
CA PHE A 17 10.84 -31.83 -5.88
C PHE A 17 11.74 -30.66 -6.27
N LEU A 18 12.89 -30.93 -6.89
CA LEU A 18 13.80 -29.89 -7.37
C LEU A 18 13.15 -29.01 -8.44
N ILE A 19 12.40 -29.61 -9.38
CA ILE A 19 11.67 -28.87 -10.42
C ILE A 19 10.57 -28.00 -9.79
N ILE A 20 9.79 -28.52 -8.85
CA ILE A 20 8.74 -27.75 -8.14
C ILE A 20 9.37 -26.61 -7.34
N PHE A 21 10.47 -26.87 -6.63
CA PHE A 21 11.20 -25.86 -5.86
C PHE A 21 11.79 -24.77 -6.76
N LEU A 22 12.40 -25.14 -7.89
CA LEU A 22 12.89 -24.20 -8.91
C LEU A 22 11.75 -23.37 -9.50
N TYR A 23 10.61 -23.98 -9.80
CA TYR A 23 9.42 -23.27 -10.28
C TYR A 23 8.90 -22.25 -9.26
N LEU A 24 8.84 -22.64 -7.98
CA LEU A 24 8.43 -21.78 -6.88
C LEU A 24 9.39 -20.59 -6.70
N SER A 25 10.69 -20.82 -6.77
CA SER A 25 11.70 -19.77 -6.69
C SER A 25 11.51 -18.72 -7.78
N ILE A 26 11.28 -19.12 -9.03
CA ILE A 26 11.12 -18.20 -10.17
C ILE A 26 9.89 -17.28 -9.98
N HIS A 27 8.78 -17.80 -9.43
CA HIS A 27 7.57 -16.99 -9.20
C HIS A 27 7.75 -15.91 -8.12
N VAL A 28 8.62 -16.14 -7.13
CA VAL A 28 8.87 -15.17 -6.04
C VAL A 28 9.68 -13.96 -6.53
N TYR A 29 10.53 -14.10 -7.55
CA TYR A 29 11.41 -13.02 -8.00
C TYR A 29 10.74 -11.92 -8.84
N SER A 30 9.55 -12.13 -9.39
CA SER A 30 8.96 -11.16 -10.33
C SER A 30 8.34 -9.91 -9.69
N GLN A 31 8.38 -9.73 -8.37
CA GLN A 31 7.63 -8.66 -7.69
C GLN A 31 8.41 -7.37 -7.38
N THR A 32 9.69 -7.23 -7.75
CA THR A 32 10.57 -6.33 -6.98
C THR A 32 10.97 -4.98 -7.60
N ILE A 33 10.29 -4.42 -8.61
CA ILE A 33 10.57 -3.03 -9.03
C ILE A 33 9.31 -2.36 -9.61
N GLN A 34 8.39 -1.93 -8.75
CA GLN A 34 7.46 -0.86 -9.11
C GLN A 34 8.19 0.48 -8.87
N PRO A 35 8.26 1.42 -9.83
CA PRO A 35 8.80 2.74 -9.54
C PRO A 35 7.97 3.36 -8.41
N LEU A 36 8.64 3.88 -7.37
CA LEU A 36 7.97 4.55 -6.26
C LEU A 36 7.24 5.78 -6.81
N TYR A 37 5.91 5.69 -6.87
CA TYR A 37 5.08 6.80 -7.30
C TYR A 37 5.20 7.94 -6.29
N ARG A 38 5.31 9.15 -6.83
CA ARG A 38 5.34 10.40 -6.06
C ARG A 38 4.26 11.29 -6.62
N ILE A 39 3.64 12.07 -5.76
CA ILE A 39 2.56 12.97 -6.13
C ILE A 39 3.11 14.11 -6.98
N HIS A 40 2.42 14.40 -8.09
CA HIS A 40 2.75 15.50 -9.01
C HIS A 40 1.59 16.50 -9.10
N PHE A 41 1.92 17.71 -9.54
CA PHE A 41 0.90 18.69 -9.88
C PHE A 41 0.05 18.17 -11.07
N GLY A 42 -1.27 18.24 -10.92
CA GLY A 42 -2.24 17.70 -11.88
C GLY A 42 -2.82 16.34 -11.47
N ASP A 43 -2.26 15.69 -10.45
CA ASP A 43 -2.83 14.47 -9.90
C ASP A 43 -4.12 14.75 -9.13
N VAL A 44 -5.05 13.80 -9.19
CA VAL A 44 -6.27 13.81 -8.38
C VAL A 44 -6.08 12.87 -7.21
N LEU A 45 -6.09 13.43 -6.02
CA LEU A 45 -5.91 12.74 -4.77
C LEU A 45 -7.27 12.47 -4.12
N GLU A 46 -7.40 11.33 -3.46
CA GLU A 46 -8.57 10.96 -2.67
C GLU A 46 -8.08 10.52 -1.28
N ILE A 47 -8.41 11.33 -0.28
CA ILE A 47 -8.07 11.10 1.13
C ILE A 47 -9.33 10.62 1.82
N ARG A 48 -9.26 9.47 2.48
CA ARG A 48 -10.37 8.92 3.26
C ARG A 48 -10.01 8.81 4.71
N VAL A 49 -10.89 9.29 5.58
CA VAL A 49 -10.73 9.17 7.03
C VAL A 49 -11.66 8.08 7.52
N VAL A 50 -11.09 6.93 7.87
CA VAL A 50 -11.88 5.73 8.17
C VAL A 50 -12.75 5.98 9.40
N GLY A 51 -14.07 5.78 9.24
CA GLY A 51 -15.05 6.01 10.30
C GLY A 51 -15.59 7.45 10.39
N PHE A 52 -15.03 8.37 9.61
CA PHE A 52 -15.42 9.79 9.57
C PHE A 52 -15.55 10.29 8.12
N PRO A 53 -16.57 9.82 7.37
CA PRO A 53 -16.75 10.18 5.96
C PRO A 53 -16.95 11.69 5.75
N GLU A 54 -17.37 12.44 6.77
CA GLU A 54 -17.45 13.89 6.75
C GLU A 54 -16.08 14.60 6.57
N TYR A 55 -14.99 13.88 6.79
CA TYR A 55 -13.61 14.36 6.60
C TYR A 55 -12.94 13.79 5.35
N ASP A 56 -13.67 12.98 4.57
CA ASP A 56 -13.18 12.55 3.27
C ASP A 56 -12.96 13.77 2.37
N TRP A 57 -11.87 13.75 1.61
CA TRP A 57 -11.49 14.84 0.73
C TRP A 57 -11.06 14.30 -0.63
N LYS A 58 -11.42 15.03 -1.69
CA LYS A 58 -11.04 14.71 -3.05
C LYS A 58 -10.75 15.98 -3.82
N GLY A 59 -9.55 16.07 -4.37
CA GLY A 59 -9.11 17.26 -5.08
C GLY A 59 -7.72 17.08 -5.66
N SER A 60 -7.10 18.20 -6.01
CA SER A 60 -5.73 18.26 -6.54
C SER A 60 -4.91 19.25 -5.72
N ILE A 61 -3.61 19.05 -5.68
CA ILE A 61 -2.70 20.03 -5.08
C ILE A 61 -2.68 21.32 -5.90
N ASN A 62 -2.41 22.44 -5.25
CA ASN A 62 -2.18 23.72 -5.93
C ASN A 62 -0.80 23.74 -6.65
N PRO A 63 -0.50 24.74 -7.48
CA PRO A 63 0.79 24.85 -8.18
C PRO A 63 2.00 24.91 -7.25
N GLU A 64 1.81 25.37 -6.00
CA GLU A 64 2.84 25.43 -4.97
C GLU A 64 3.09 24.08 -4.28
N GLY A 65 2.21 23.09 -4.50
CA GLY A 65 2.36 21.73 -3.99
C GLY A 65 1.58 21.41 -2.71
N PHE A 66 0.60 22.22 -2.34
CA PHE A 66 -0.19 22.13 -1.11
C PHE A 66 -1.65 21.73 -1.36
N ILE A 67 -2.21 21.09 -0.34
CA ILE A 67 -3.65 20.90 -0.12
C ILE A 67 -4.12 21.96 0.87
N ASN A 68 -5.08 22.79 0.49
CA ASN A 68 -5.47 23.99 1.27
C ASN A 68 -6.87 23.89 1.89
N ASP A 69 -7.63 22.85 1.54
CA ASP A 69 -9.07 22.75 1.75
C ASP A 69 -9.46 21.43 2.44
N LEU A 70 -8.54 20.84 3.19
CA LEU A 70 -8.83 19.70 4.07
C LEU A 70 -9.81 20.12 5.18
N PRO A 71 -10.90 19.36 5.41
CA PRO A 71 -11.83 19.64 6.50
C PRO A 71 -11.13 19.70 7.87
N LEU A 72 -11.48 20.69 8.70
CA LEU A 72 -10.92 20.95 10.05
C LEU A 72 -9.44 21.34 10.14
N VAL A 73 -8.65 21.06 9.10
CA VAL A 73 -7.22 21.37 9.05
C VAL A 73 -7.06 22.81 8.53
N ALA A 74 -6.72 23.74 9.42
CA ALA A 74 -6.54 25.14 9.05
C ALA A 74 -5.20 25.42 8.32
N ASP A 75 -4.17 24.64 8.62
CA ASP A 75 -2.84 24.82 8.06
C ASP A 75 -2.72 24.07 6.72
N PRO A 76 -2.26 24.71 5.63
CA PRO A 76 -1.96 24.03 4.37
C PRO A 76 -1.04 22.83 4.55
N LEU A 77 -1.33 21.73 3.84
CA LEU A 77 -0.55 20.51 3.93
C LEU A 77 0.24 20.29 2.63
N TYR A 78 1.57 20.20 2.73
CA TYR A 78 2.43 19.96 1.58
C TYR A 78 2.33 18.51 1.12
N ALA A 79 2.17 18.28 -0.17
CA ALA A 79 1.97 16.95 -0.75
C ALA A 79 2.79 16.69 -2.03
N LEU A 80 3.35 17.73 -2.67
CA LEU A 80 4.13 17.56 -3.90
C LEU A 80 5.40 16.73 -3.63
N CYS A 81 5.69 15.79 -4.54
CA CYS A 81 6.81 14.86 -4.48
C CYS A 81 6.82 13.88 -3.29
N GLU A 82 5.79 13.90 -2.43
CA GLU A 82 5.60 12.90 -1.37
C GLU A 82 5.05 11.59 -1.95
N THR A 83 5.28 10.47 -1.26
CA THR A 83 4.53 9.24 -1.51
C THR A 83 3.15 9.28 -0.86
N GLU A 84 2.28 8.33 -1.23
CA GLU A 84 0.95 8.21 -0.60
C GLU A 84 1.05 7.94 0.91
N GLU A 85 2.05 7.15 1.33
CA GLU A 85 2.28 6.83 2.74
C GLU A 85 2.80 8.04 3.53
N GLU A 86 3.72 8.81 2.94
CA GLU A 86 4.24 10.05 3.54
C GLU A 86 3.10 11.07 3.73
N LEU A 87 2.28 11.25 2.69
CA LEU A 87 1.10 12.12 2.74
C LEU A 87 0.10 11.64 3.80
N ALA A 88 -0.19 10.33 3.86
CA ALA A 88 -1.12 9.77 4.83
C ALA A 88 -0.67 10.02 6.28
N GLU A 89 0.62 9.86 6.58
CA GLU A 89 1.17 10.17 7.91
C GLU A 89 1.10 11.67 8.24
N ASN A 90 1.30 12.54 7.25
CA ASN A 90 1.15 13.98 7.44
C ASN A 90 -0.31 14.37 7.71
N VAL A 91 -1.25 13.82 6.95
CA VAL A 91 -2.69 14.02 7.14
C VAL A 91 -3.13 13.52 8.51
N LYS A 92 -2.67 12.32 8.92
CA LYS A 92 -2.93 11.76 10.25
C LYS A 92 -2.46 12.68 11.37
N LYS A 93 -1.26 13.24 11.26
CA LYS A 93 -0.74 14.23 12.22
C LYS A 93 -1.62 15.48 12.26
N ALA A 94 -2.08 15.96 11.12
CA ALA A 94 -2.97 17.12 11.05
C ALA A 94 -4.31 16.86 11.76
N TYR A 95 -4.92 15.69 11.53
CA TYR A 95 -6.19 15.30 12.15
C TYR A 95 -6.08 14.90 13.63
N SER A 96 -4.90 14.48 14.10
CA SER A 96 -4.70 14.03 15.50
C SER A 96 -5.05 15.08 16.56
N LYS A 97 -5.14 16.35 16.17
CA LYS A 97 -5.60 17.47 17.02
C LYS A 97 -7.10 17.45 17.28
N PHE A 98 -7.88 16.81 16.40
CA PHE A 98 -9.34 16.85 16.39
C PHE A 98 -9.96 15.47 16.59
N VAL A 99 -9.32 14.43 16.08
CA VAL A 99 -9.78 13.04 16.10
C VAL A 99 -8.72 12.17 16.78
N ARG A 100 -9.16 11.24 17.63
CA ARG A 100 -8.27 10.28 18.27
C ARG A 100 -8.03 9.10 17.35
N GLU A 101 -6.76 8.80 17.08
CA GLU A 101 -6.35 7.71 16.17
C GLU A 101 -7.05 7.77 14.80
N PRO A 102 -6.90 8.89 14.07
CA PRO A 102 -7.48 9.05 12.74
C PRO A 102 -6.77 8.20 11.68
#